data_AF-A0A3N4L958-F1
#
_entry.id   AF-A0A3N4L958-F1
#
_cell.length_a   1.000
_cell.length_b   1.000
_cell.length_c   1.000
_cell.angle_alpha   90.00
_cell.angle_beta   90.00
_cell.angle_gamma   90.00
#
_symmetry.space_group_name_H-M   'P 1'
#
loop_
_entity.id
_entity.type
_entity.pdbx_description
1 polymer ?
#
loop_
_entity_poly.entity_id
_entity_poly.type
_entity_poly.pdbx_seq_one_letter_code
_entity_poly.pdbx_strand_id
1 'polypeptide(L)'
;MALNEQEDSTSLRSIFDTTSRLRVEIEESYDYQSDAYQDKLRAALTSYQKCKDLIDQISLFSSNEGLEDVSSSEIRYMLVDFYLAELSLKENAQNRETVLKRSRTLYNRFLSLCDTYDLLSTTDKSAFEKGAVSSSPADPATRRNEKIAKYKAEKELKAKIEQLSQNSHNLDETDVRALHLASISLSIMKALQGLEMIFLELDILSRAPKPSDTPQPPPEQDSRSQGRKNPADSYSEKLDLNIASSMKGGPLLSSSGKPLRPFTLLDSRERLKAGVFKSGHNLPTMTIDEYLEEERKRGGIIEGGGEKSGIIPEPDEDNYEKADAETMKAREWDEFKEANPRGSGNTLNRG
;
A
#
# COMPACT_ATOMS: atom_id res chain seq x y z
N MET A 1 49.70 0.02 32.40
CA MET A 1 48.64 -0.75 31.73
C MET A 1 47.33 -0.37 32.41
N ALA A 2 46.83 0.81 32.07
CA ALA A 2 45.59 1.37 32.58
C ALA A 2 44.97 2.06 31.36
N LEU A 3 44.14 1.32 30.64
CA LEU A 3 43.41 1.82 29.48
C LEU A 3 41.97 1.34 29.64
N ASN A 4 41.08 2.32 29.79
CA ASN A 4 39.62 2.26 29.68
C ASN A 4 38.84 1.42 30.72
N GLU A 5 38.75 1.95 31.94
CA GLU A 5 37.57 1.79 32.81
C GLU A 5 36.79 3.12 32.84
N GLN A 6 36.28 3.53 31.68
CA GLN A 6 35.21 4.51 31.56
C GLN A 6 34.07 3.87 30.74
N GLU A 7 33.54 2.76 31.25
CA GLU A 7 32.15 2.40 30.93
C GLU A 7 31.28 3.34 31.76
N ASP A 8 31.00 4.52 31.21
CA ASP A 8 29.99 5.41 31.75
C ASP A 8 28.71 4.59 31.93
N SER A 9 28.22 4.54 33.17
CA SER A 9 26.97 3.90 33.54
C SER A 9 25.80 4.63 32.88
N THR A 10 25.59 4.41 31.58
CA THR A 10 24.51 5.01 30.82
C THR A 10 23.18 4.43 31.31
N SER A 11 22.36 5.29 31.93
CA SER A 11 21.04 4.91 32.43
C SER A 11 20.11 4.47 31.29
N LEU A 12 19.27 3.46 31.52
CA LEU A 12 18.22 3.00 30.59
C LEU A 12 17.44 4.17 29.97
N ARG A 13 17.09 5.18 30.79
CA ARG A 13 16.40 6.38 30.35
C ARG A 13 17.18 7.15 29.28
N SER A 14 18.47 7.37 29.51
CA SER A 14 19.36 8.10 28.59
C SER A 14 19.56 7.36 27.27
N ILE A 15 19.73 6.04 27.32
CA ILE A 15 19.87 5.21 26.11
C ILE A 15 18.57 5.24 25.31
N PHE A 16 17.43 5.08 25.98
CA PHE A 16 16.13 5.10 25.32
C PHE A 16 15.82 6.47 24.68
N ASP A 17 16.09 7.57 25.39
CA ASP A 17 15.82 8.92 24.88
C ASP A 17 16.69 9.26 23.66
N THR A 18 17.99 8.90 23.70
CA THR A 18 18.91 9.09 22.56
C THR A 18 18.50 8.23 21.37
N THR A 19 18.16 6.96 21.61
CA THR A 19 17.73 6.04 20.54
C THR A 19 16.37 6.41 19.97
N SER A 20 15.45 6.95 20.80
CA SER A 20 14.15 7.43 20.35
C SER A 20 14.28 8.61 19.38
N ARG A 21 15.18 9.56 19.66
CA ARG A 21 15.48 10.66 18.74
C ARG A 21 16.05 10.15 17.43
N LEU A 22 17.03 9.24 17.52
CA LEU A 22 17.65 8.65 16.35
C LEU A 22 16.64 7.86 15.49
N ARG A 23 15.65 7.18 16.12
CA ARG A 23 14.52 6.54 15.41
C ARG A 23 13.69 7.56 14.63
N VAL A 24 13.31 8.68 15.25
CA VAL A 24 12.54 9.74 14.58
C VAL A 24 13.32 10.30 13.37
N GLU A 25 14.63 10.55 13.53
CA GLU A 25 15.47 10.97 12.41
C GLU A 25 15.51 9.95 11.26
N ILE A 26 15.55 8.65 11.57
CA ILE A 26 15.50 7.57 10.57
C ILE A 26 14.14 7.53 9.87
N GLU A 27 13.05 7.76 10.59
CA GLU A 27 11.69 7.78 10.03
C GLU A 27 11.44 8.98 9.12
N GLU A 28 12.06 10.13 9.39
CA GLU A 28 11.97 11.33 8.56
C GLU A 28 12.88 11.29 7.32
N SER A 29 13.93 10.46 7.34
CA SER A 29 14.84 10.34 6.21
C SER A 29 14.30 9.45 5.10
N TYR A 30 14.49 9.88 3.84
CA TYR A 30 13.98 9.20 2.64
C TYR A 30 15.02 8.35 1.90
N ASP A 31 16.28 8.40 2.31
CA ASP A 31 17.40 7.74 1.64
C ASP A 31 17.75 6.39 2.28
N TYR A 32 16.93 5.38 2.00
CA TYR A 32 17.04 4.05 2.62
C TYR A 32 18.26 3.24 2.17
N GLN A 33 18.90 3.62 1.06
CA GLN A 33 19.96 2.83 0.41
C GLN A 33 21.36 3.39 0.70
N SER A 34 21.46 4.61 1.21
CA SER A 34 22.74 5.22 1.59
C SER A 34 23.41 4.50 2.76
N ASP A 35 24.74 4.35 2.67
CA ASP A 35 25.56 3.77 3.73
C ASP A 35 25.41 4.54 5.04
N ALA A 36 25.30 5.87 4.98
CA ALA A 36 25.10 6.71 6.16
C ALA A 36 23.76 6.42 6.86
N TYR A 37 22.70 6.12 6.10
CA TYR A 37 21.42 5.71 6.65
C TYR A 37 21.51 4.34 7.32
N GLN A 38 22.16 3.38 6.65
CA GLN A 38 22.34 2.04 7.17
C GLN A 38 23.23 2.02 8.42
N ASP A 39 24.25 2.88 8.51
CA ASP A 39 25.08 3.04 9.70
C ASP A 39 24.28 3.59 10.88
N LYS A 40 23.46 4.63 10.65
CA LYS A 40 22.52 5.15 11.67
C LYS A 40 21.53 4.06 12.11
N LEU A 41 20.97 3.31 11.17
CA LEU A 41 20.05 2.22 11.46
C LEU A 41 20.69 1.12 12.32
N ARG A 42 21.92 0.70 11.99
CA ARG A 42 22.66 -0.29 12.80
C ARG A 42 22.99 0.23 14.19
N ALA A 43 23.33 1.52 14.32
CA ALA A 43 23.50 2.17 15.62
C ALA A 43 22.19 2.18 16.42
N ALA A 44 21.05 2.49 15.79
CA ALA A 44 19.72 2.43 16.40
C ALA A 44 19.39 1.03 16.93
N LEU A 45 19.60 0.01 16.09
CA LEU A 45 19.34 -1.39 16.42
C LEU A 45 20.19 -1.86 17.58
N THR A 46 21.47 -1.48 17.60
CA THR A 46 22.40 -1.83 18.69
C THR A 46 21.96 -1.17 20.00
N SER A 47 21.56 0.09 19.98
CA SER A 47 21.13 0.81 21.18
C SER A 47 19.77 0.31 21.70
N TYR A 48 18.80 0.00 20.83
CA TYR A 48 17.55 -0.65 21.26
C TYR A 48 17.77 -2.07 21.79
N GLN A 49 18.72 -2.82 21.23
CA GLN A 49 19.10 -4.13 21.78
C GLN A 49 19.65 -3.98 23.19
N LYS A 50 20.52 -2.99 23.45
CA LYS A 50 20.99 -2.67 24.81
C LYS A 50 19.83 -2.29 25.74
N CYS A 51 18.89 -1.46 25.29
CA CYS A 51 17.69 -1.14 26.08
C CYS A 51 16.91 -2.40 26.46
N LYS A 52 16.69 -3.30 25.48
CA LYS A 52 15.98 -4.57 25.70
C LYS A 52 16.71 -5.43 26.72
N ASP A 53 18.03 -5.59 26.58
CA ASP A 53 18.83 -6.42 27.48
C ASP A 53 18.83 -5.85 28.92
N LEU A 54 18.86 -4.51 29.07
CA LEU A 54 18.71 -3.86 30.38
C LEU A 54 17.32 -4.05 30.99
N ILE A 55 16.26 -3.96 30.18
CA ILE A 55 14.87 -4.22 30.63
C ILE A 55 14.74 -5.66 31.13
N ASP A 56 15.33 -6.62 30.42
CA ASP A 56 15.36 -8.03 30.80
C ASP A 56 16.16 -8.25 32.10
N GLN A 57 17.33 -7.61 32.24
CA GLN A 57 18.17 -7.70 33.44
C GLN A 57 17.50 -7.13 34.69
N ILE A 58 16.80 -6.00 34.55
CA ILE A 58 16.05 -5.38 35.65
C ILE A 58 14.73 -6.13 35.91
N SER A 59 14.29 -6.97 34.96
CA SER A 59 12.98 -7.63 34.99
C SER A 59 11.84 -6.63 35.22
N LEU A 60 11.91 -5.50 34.48
CA LEU A 60 11.01 -4.35 34.66
C LEU A 60 9.53 -4.71 34.46
N PHE A 61 9.26 -5.74 33.67
CA PHE A 61 7.91 -6.22 33.42
C PHE A 61 7.80 -7.67 33.85
N SER A 62 6.87 -7.95 34.74
CA SER A 62 6.58 -9.27 35.28
C SER A 62 5.20 -9.75 34.85
N SER A 63 5.06 -11.06 34.62
CA SER A 63 3.77 -11.66 34.25
C SER A 63 2.72 -11.63 35.36
N ASN A 64 3.12 -11.31 36.60
CA ASN A 64 2.23 -11.27 37.77
C ASN A 64 1.80 -9.84 38.15
N GLU A 65 2.21 -8.82 37.39
CA GLU A 65 1.89 -7.41 37.67
C GLU A 65 0.75 -6.93 36.77
N GLY A 66 -0.09 -6.04 37.32
CA GLY A 66 -1.10 -5.34 36.54
C GLY A 66 -0.52 -4.09 35.88
N LEU A 67 -1.26 -3.53 34.91
CA LEU A 67 -0.89 -2.25 34.29
C LEU A 67 -0.81 -1.10 35.31
N GLU A 68 -1.60 -1.18 36.39
CA GLU A 68 -1.63 -0.16 37.45
C GLU A 68 -0.39 -0.17 38.34
N ASP A 69 0.36 -1.28 38.37
CA ASP A 69 1.61 -1.40 39.13
C ASP A 69 2.80 -0.76 38.39
N VAL A 70 2.64 -0.46 37.09
CA VAL A 70 3.69 0.12 36.25
C VAL A 70 3.59 1.64 36.24
N SER A 71 4.72 2.32 36.53
CA SER A 71 4.75 3.78 36.50
C SER A 71 4.49 4.31 35.10
N SER A 72 3.85 5.49 35.01
CA SER A 72 3.54 6.15 33.73
C SER A 72 4.78 6.34 32.85
N SER A 73 5.95 6.54 33.46
CA SER A 73 7.23 6.71 32.74
C SER A 73 7.82 5.42 32.18
N GLU A 74 7.48 4.26 32.75
CA GLU A 74 8.01 2.95 32.36
C GLU A 74 7.22 2.29 31.23
N ILE A 75 5.93 2.63 31.09
CA ILE A 75 5.06 2.14 30.02
C ILE A 75 5.70 2.29 28.63
N ARG A 76 6.44 3.39 28.41
CA ARG A 76 7.13 3.65 27.14
C ARG A 76 8.14 2.55 26.75
N TYR A 77 8.69 1.82 27.73
CA TYR A 77 9.67 0.77 27.50
C TYR A 77 9.02 -0.53 26.99
N MET A 78 7.71 -0.72 27.14
CA MET A 78 6.99 -1.84 26.52
C MET A 78 7.10 -1.82 24.99
N LEU A 79 7.33 -0.63 24.40
CA LEU A 79 7.46 -0.45 22.94
C LEU A 79 8.83 -0.83 22.39
N VAL A 80 9.82 -1.20 23.22
CA VAL A 80 11.19 -1.48 22.76
C VAL A 80 11.22 -2.63 21.74
N ASP A 81 10.56 -3.75 22.04
CA ASP A 81 10.50 -4.90 21.12
C ASP A 81 9.81 -4.53 19.80
N PHE A 82 8.75 -3.70 19.85
CA PHE A 82 8.05 -3.19 18.67
C PHE A 82 8.96 -2.34 17.78
N TYR A 83 9.65 -1.35 18.34
CA TYR A 83 10.56 -0.49 17.57
C TYR A 83 11.75 -1.26 17.01
N LEU A 84 12.27 -2.22 17.77
CA LEU A 84 13.34 -3.10 17.29
C LEU A 84 12.88 -3.94 16.09
N ALA A 85 11.63 -4.41 16.09
CA ALA A 85 11.04 -5.12 14.96
C ALA A 85 10.89 -4.22 13.71
N GLU A 86 10.35 -3.01 13.86
CA GLU A 86 10.17 -2.06 12.75
C GLU A 86 11.51 -1.65 12.13
N LEU A 87 12.51 -1.33 12.96
CA LEU A 87 13.85 -0.98 12.48
C LEU A 87 14.54 -2.16 11.80
N SER A 88 14.36 -3.38 12.33
CA SER A 88 14.95 -4.58 11.72
C SER A 88 14.43 -4.78 10.28
N LEU A 89 13.15 -4.47 10.02
CA LEU A 89 12.58 -4.57 8.67
C LEU A 89 13.16 -3.58 7.66
N LYS A 90 13.82 -2.50 8.12
CA LYS A 90 14.47 -1.48 7.27
C LYS A 90 15.92 -1.82 6.92
N GLU A 91 16.47 -2.89 7.49
CA GLU A 91 17.84 -3.33 7.24
C GLU A 91 17.99 -3.94 5.84
N ASN A 92 19.02 -3.50 5.11
CA ASN A 92 19.38 -4.09 3.82
C ASN A 92 20.21 -5.38 4.03
N ALA A 93 19.54 -6.48 4.34
CA ALA A 93 20.18 -7.76 4.61
C ALA A 93 20.27 -8.64 3.36
N GLN A 94 21.39 -9.36 3.24
CA GLN A 94 21.57 -10.38 2.19
C GLN A 94 20.55 -11.53 2.31
N ASN A 95 20.20 -11.90 3.55
CA ASN A 95 19.19 -12.91 3.83
C ASN A 95 17.94 -12.28 4.46
N ARG A 96 16.99 -11.89 3.60
CA ARG A 96 15.72 -11.29 4.02
C ARG A 96 14.90 -12.20 4.94
N GLU A 97 14.93 -13.51 4.72
CA GLU A 97 14.18 -14.49 5.51
C GLU A 97 14.59 -14.45 7.00
N THR A 98 15.88 -14.30 7.29
CA THR A 98 16.37 -14.20 8.68
C THR A 98 15.89 -12.93 9.38
N VAL A 99 15.85 -11.81 8.67
CA VAL A 99 15.34 -10.53 9.19
C VAL A 99 13.85 -10.64 9.51
N LEU A 100 13.07 -11.21 8.58
CA LEU A 100 11.63 -11.41 8.76
C LEU A 100 11.32 -12.31 9.95
N LYS A 101 12.06 -13.42 10.11
CA LYS A 101 11.92 -14.33 11.27
C LYS A 101 12.26 -13.62 12.58
N ARG A 102 13.32 -12.82 12.61
CA ARG A 102 13.69 -12.00 13.78
C ARG A 102 12.60 -10.98 14.12
N SER A 103 12.14 -10.19 13.15
CA SER A 103 11.06 -9.21 13.36
C SER A 103 9.75 -9.88 13.82
N ARG A 104 9.41 -11.05 13.29
CA ARG A 104 8.25 -11.84 13.75
C ARG A 104 8.36 -12.22 15.23
N THR A 105 9.52 -12.70 15.67
CA THR A 105 9.75 -13.05 17.08
C THR A 105 9.59 -11.84 18.00
N LEU A 106 10.10 -10.68 17.57
CA LEU A 106 10.00 -9.43 18.32
C LEU A 106 8.56 -8.92 18.41
N TYR A 107 7.80 -8.92 17.31
CA TYR A 107 6.38 -8.57 17.33
C TYR A 107 5.56 -9.51 18.21
N ASN A 108 5.82 -10.82 18.15
CA ASN A 108 5.13 -11.78 19.01
C ASN A 108 5.44 -11.55 20.49
N ARG A 109 6.70 -11.22 20.83
CA ARG A 109 7.10 -10.90 22.20
C ARG A 109 6.40 -9.63 22.71
N PHE A 110 6.36 -8.58 21.89
CA PHE A 110 5.63 -7.35 22.19
C PHE A 110 4.13 -7.61 22.41
N LEU A 111 3.47 -8.34 21.51
CA LEU A 111 2.04 -8.64 21.64
C LEU A 111 1.73 -9.53 22.83
N SER A 112 2.61 -10.50 23.13
CA SER A 112 2.47 -11.35 24.33
C SER A 112 2.58 -10.52 25.61
N LEU A 113 3.53 -9.57 25.65
CA LEU A 113 3.66 -8.63 26.77
C LEU A 113 2.40 -7.76 26.90
N CYS A 114 1.90 -7.21 25.81
CA CYS A 114 0.65 -6.43 25.86
C CYS A 114 -0.56 -7.29 26.28
N ASP A 115 -0.57 -8.60 26.00
CA ASP A 115 -1.64 -9.49 26.42
C ASP A 115 -1.56 -9.79 27.93
N THR A 116 -0.37 -9.99 28.48
CA THR A 116 -0.20 -10.20 29.94
C THR A 116 -0.64 -9.01 30.77
N TYR A 117 -0.52 -7.80 30.22
CA TYR A 117 -0.97 -6.56 30.85
C TYR A 117 -2.40 -6.14 30.44
N ASP A 118 -3.16 -7.02 29.77
CA ASP A 118 -4.53 -6.79 29.30
C ASP A 118 -4.73 -5.54 28.43
N LEU A 119 -3.71 -5.18 27.65
CA LEU A 119 -3.74 -4.06 26.71
C LEU A 119 -4.33 -4.44 25.34
N LEU A 120 -4.48 -5.74 25.05
CA LEU A 120 -5.11 -6.21 23.81
C LEU A 120 -6.63 -6.21 23.91
N SER A 121 -7.29 -5.59 22.93
CA SER A 121 -8.73 -5.73 22.76
C SER A 121 -9.12 -7.17 22.43
N THR A 122 -10.36 -7.57 22.69
CA THR A 122 -10.86 -8.92 22.35
C THR A 122 -10.69 -9.26 20.87
N THR A 123 -10.84 -8.27 19.99
CA THR A 123 -10.60 -8.42 18.56
C THR A 123 -9.13 -8.64 18.24
N ASP A 124 -8.22 -7.95 18.94
CA ASP A 124 -6.77 -8.08 18.74
C ASP A 124 -6.26 -9.41 19.28
N LYS A 125 -6.75 -9.87 20.44
CA LYS A 125 -6.43 -11.21 20.99
C LYS A 125 -6.81 -12.31 20.00
N SER A 126 -8.03 -12.25 19.45
CA SER A 126 -8.47 -13.20 18.40
C SER A 126 -7.58 -13.13 17.16
N ALA A 127 -7.16 -11.94 16.72
CA ALA A 127 -6.29 -11.79 15.55
C ALA A 127 -4.87 -12.34 15.81
N PHE A 128 -4.36 -12.15 17.03
CA PHE A 128 -3.07 -12.65 17.47
C PHE A 128 -3.05 -14.18 17.55
N GLU A 129 -4.06 -14.80 18.19
CA GLU A 129 -4.15 -16.26 18.36
C GLU A 129 -4.35 -17.00 17.03
N LYS A 130 -5.22 -16.49 16.15
CA LYS A 130 -5.53 -17.15 14.87
C LYS A 130 -4.34 -17.17 13.90
N GLY A 131 -3.34 -16.32 14.15
CA GLY A 131 -2.25 -16.07 13.22
C GLY A 131 -2.76 -15.43 11.91
N ALA A 132 -1.87 -14.76 11.17
CA ALA A 132 -2.18 -14.04 9.94
C ALA A 132 -2.86 -14.86 8.81
N VAL A 133 -2.98 -16.18 8.97
CA VAL A 133 -3.36 -17.13 7.91
C VAL A 133 -4.88 -17.21 7.70
N SER A 134 -5.70 -16.80 8.68
CA SER A 134 -7.12 -17.21 8.70
C SER A 134 -8.13 -16.08 8.96
N SER A 135 -7.75 -14.82 8.83
CA SER A 135 -8.61 -13.69 9.23
C SER A 135 -9.27 -12.93 8.07
N SER A 136 -9.08 -13.33 6.81
CA SER A 136 -9.83 -12.68 5.73
C SER A 136 -11.25 -13.25 5.69
N PRO A 137 -12.30 -12.46 5.99
CA PRO A 137 -13.66 -12.93 5.86
C PRO A 137 -13.95 -13.28 4.39
N ALA A 138 -14.77 -14.31 4.17
CA ALA A 138 -15.09 -14.81 2.83
C ALA A 138 -15.80 -13.76 1.95
N ASP A 139 -16.50 -12.80 2.58
CA ASP A 139 -17.21 -11.73 1.88
C ASP A 139 -16.29 -10.51 1.62
N PRO A 140 -16.11 -10.10 0.34
CA PRO A 140 -15.37 -8.90 0.00
C PRO A 140 -15.89 -7.61 0.66
N ALA A 141 -17.20 -7.51 0.94
CA ALA A 141 -17.79 -6.33 1.55
C ALA A 141 -17.39 -6.17 3.02
N THR A 142 -17.41 -7.27 3.79
CA THR A 142 -16.98 -7.25 5.20
C THR A 142 -15.48 -6.97 5.31
N ARG A 143 -14.64 -7.56 4.44
CA ARG A 143 -13.19 -7.28 4.39
C ARG A 143 -12.90 -5.80 4.14
N ARG A 144 -13.62 -5.17 3.22
CA ARG A 144 -13.49 -3.73 2.94
C ARG A 144 -13.88 -2.92 4.17
N ASN A 145 -15.01 -3.23 4.81
CA ASN A 145 -15.51 -2.49 5.96
C ASN A 145 -14.58 -2.60 7.17
N GLU A 146 -14.02 -3.78 7.44
CA GLU A 146 -13.01 -3.99 8.48
C GLU A 146 -11.75 -3.16 8.22
N LYS A 147 -11.27 -3.11 6.97
CA LYS A 147 -10.11 -2.29 6.59
C LYS A 147 -10.40 -0.80 6.77
N ILE A 148 -11.61 -0.34 6.43
CA ILE A 148 -12.04 1.04 6.67
C ILE A 148 -12.10 1.35 8.16
N ALA A 149 -12.64 0.45 8.97
CA ALA A 149 -12.71 0.61 10.42
C ALA A 149 -11.31 0.70 11.04
N LYS A 150 -10.40 -0.22 10.68
CA LYS A 150 -8.99 -0.18 11.10
C LYS A 150 -8.32 1.14 10.71
N TYR A 151 -8.50 1.59 9.47
CA TYR A 151 -7.92 2.85 9.01
C TYR A 151 -8.46 4.06 9.78
N LYS A 152 -9.76 4.10 10.08
CA LYS A 152 -10.38 5.17 10.88
C LYS A 152 -9.83 5.19 12.31
N ALA A 153 -9.75 4.03 12.96
CA ALA A 153 -9.20 3.90 14.31
C ALA A 153 -7.72 4.30 14.37
N GLU A 154 -6.92 3.88 13.38
CA GLU A 154 -5.51 4.27 13.28
C GLU A 154 -5.36 5.80 13.13
N LYS A 155 -6.21 6.42 12.29
CA LYS A 155 -6.21 7.87 12.09
C LYS A 155 -6.61 8.62 13.37
N GLU A 156 -7.61 8.13 14.09
CA GLU A 156 -8.06 8.71 15.37
C GLU A 156 -6.96 8.63 16.44
N LEU A 157 -6.29 7.48 16.57
CA LEU A 157 -5.18 7.30 17.50
C LEU A 157 -4.00 8.23 17.16
N LYS A 158 -3.65 8.35 15.88
CA LYS A 158 -2.61 9.29 15.43
C LYS A 158 -2.95 10.74 15.78
N ALA A 159 -4.20 11.16 15.52
CA ALA A 159 -4.66 12.49 15.88
C ALA A 159 -4.62 12.73 17.40
N LYS A 160 -5.01 11.74 18.21
CA LYS A 160 -4.97 11.82 19.68
C LYS A 160 -3.53 11.94 20.18
N ILE A 161 -2.60 11.15 19.65
CA ILE A 161 -1.18 11.24 19.99
C ILE A 161 -0.62 12.61 19.62
N GLU A 162 -0.96 13.13 18.43
CA GLU A 162 -0.51 14.45 17.98
C GLU A 162 -1.03 15.55 18.91
N GLN A 163 -2.32 15.54 19.25
CA GLN A 163 -2.93 16.51 20.18
C GLN A 163 -2.26 16.50 21.55
N LEU A 164 -2.02 15.31 22.13
CA LEU A 164 -1.34 15.18 23.41
C LEU A 164 0.14 15.61 23.32
N SER A 165 0.81 15.32 22.19
CA SER A 165 2.21 15.70 21.99
C SER A 165 2.41 17.21 21.83
N GLN A 166 1.48 17.94 21.21
CA GLN A 166 1.57 19.40 21.06
C GLN A 166 1.48 20.13 22.40
N ASN A 167 0.73 19.56 23.36
CA ASN A 167 0.58 20.12 24.70
C ASN A 167 1.65 19.63 25.69
N SER A 168 2.76 19.06 25.21
CA SER A 168 3.78 18.37 26.02
C SER A 168 4.29 19.15 27.24
N HIS A 169 4.26 20.48 27.21
CA HIS A 169 4.77 21.32 28.31
C HIS A 169 3.82 21.46 29.51
N ASN A 170 2.54 21.12 29.34
CA ASN A 170 1.49 21.23 30.36
C ASN A 170 0.81 19.90 30.69
N LEU A 171 1.34 18.77 30.21
CA LEU A 171 0.76 17.46 30.48
C LEU A 171 0.92 17.11 31.96
N ASP A 172 -0.19 16.73 32.58
CA ASP A 172 -0.16 16.08 33.89
C ASP A 172 0.28 14.60 33.74
N GLU A 173 0.49 13.91 34.86
CA GLU A 173 0.87 12.50 34.83
C GLU A 173 -0.19 11.63 34.13
N THR A 174 -1.47 11.98 34.31
CA THR A 174 -2.62 11.31 33.69
C THR A 174 -2.54 11.36 32.16
N ASP A 175 -2.25 12.54 31.61
CA ASP A 175 -2.14 12.80 30.19
C ASP A 175 -0.90 12.10 29.60
N VAL A 176 0.23 12.09 30.33
CA VAL A 176 1.42 11.33 29.93
C VAL A 176 1.12 9.84 29.86
N ARG A 177 0.42 9.29 30.86
CA ARG A 177 -0.02 7.88 30.86
C ARG A 177 -0.96 7.62 29.68
N ALA A 178 -1.93 8.50 29.43
CA ALA A 178 -2.85 8.38 28.31
C ALA A 178 -2.14 8.43 26.94
N LEU A 179 -1.11 9.26 26.79
CA LEU A 179 -0.28 9.34 25.58
C LEU A 179 0.46 8.03 25.34
N HIS A 180 1.08 7.46 26.37
CA HIS A 180 1.80 6.19 26.26
C HIS A 180 0.87 5.03 25.93
N LEU A 181 -0.31 4.95 26.56
CA LEU A 181 -1.31 3.92 26.25
C LEU A 181 -1.87 4.07 24.82
N ALA A 182 -2.14 5.30 24.36
CA ALA A 182 -2.54 5.54 22.98
C ALA A 182 -1.44 5.11 21.99
N SER A 183 -0.16 5.36 22.34
CA SER A 183 1.00 4.94 21.54
C SER A 183 1.12 3.42 21.47
N ILE A 184 0.88 2.71 22.58
CA ILE A 184 0.82 1.25 22.60
C ILE A 184 -0.33 0.73 21.75
N SER A 185 -1.53 1.29 21.88
CA SER A 185 -2.69 0.89 21.07
C SER A 185 -2.41 1.02 19.57
N LEU A 186 -1.81 2.14 19.14
CA LEU A 186 -1.39 2.33 17.75
C LEU A 186 -0.33 1.29 17.33
N SER A 187 0.61 0.99 18.22
CA SER A 187 1.69 0.03 17.96
C SER A 187 1.18 -1.41 17.88
N ILE A 188 0.16 -1.79 18.66
CA ILE A 188 -0.54 -3.08 18.57
C ILE A 188 -1.16 -3.24 17.17
N MET A 189 -1.89 -2.22 16.71
CA MET A 189 -2.49 -2.24 15.36
C MET A 189 -1.43 -2.42 14.27
N LYS A 190 -0.32 -1.67 14.36
CA LYS A 190 0.81 -1.77 13.43
C LYS A 190 1.51 -3.13 13.50
N ALA A 191 1.71 -3.68 14.70
CA ALA A 191 2.36 -4.98 14.89
C ALA A 191 1.54 -6.11 14.25
N LEU A 192 0.21 -6.10 14.43
CA LEU A 192 -0.69 -7.08 13.80
C LEU A 192 -0.67 -6.98 12.27
N GLN A 193 -0.71 -5.76 11.72
CA GLN A 193 -0.55 -5.53 10.29
C GLN A 193 0.85 -5.98 9.79
N GLY A 194 1.89 -5.67 10.56
CA GLY A 194 3.26 -6.08 10.27
C GLY A 194 3.44 -7.60 10.25
N LEU A 195 2.80 -8.32 11.16
CA LEU A 195 2.77 -9.79 11.16
C LEU A 195 2.07 -10.36 9.93
N GLU A 196 0.96 -9.76 9.49
CA GLU A 196 0.28 -10.14 8.24
C GLU A 196 1.21 -9.96 7.03
N MET A 197 1.88 -8.81 6.95
CA MET A 197 2.82 -8.53 5.87
C MET A 197 4.03 -9.47 5.89
N ILE A 198 4.61 -9.75 7.06
CA ILE A 198 5.72 -10.70 7.21
C ILE A 198 5.28 -12.10 6.78
N PHE A 199 4.07 -12.53 7.13
CA PHE A 199 3.57 -13.85 6.73
C PHE A 199 3.46 -13.97 5.21
N LEU A 200 2.89 -12.96 4.54
CA LEU A 200 2.80 -12.91 3.08
C LEU A 200 4.18 -12.89 2.42
N GLU A 201 5.11 -12.10 2.96
CA GLU A 201 6.47 -12.01 2.43
C GLU A 201 7.23 -13.34 2.58
N LEU A 202 7.11 -14.02 3.73
CA LEU A 202 7.69 -15.35 3.94
C LEU A 202 7.09 -16.41 3.01
N ASP A 203 5.78 -16.36 2.76
CA ASP A 203 5.11 -17.24 1.80
C ASP A 203 5.65 -17.02 0.38
N ILE A 204 5.82 -15.76 -0.04
CA ILE A 204 6.43 -15.42 -1.34
C ILE A 204 7.87 -15.92 -1.42
N LEU A 205 8.70 -15.67 -0.39
CA LEU A 205 10.10 -16.12 -0.35
C LEU A 205 10.21 -17.65 -0.38
N SER A 206 9.27 -18.37 0.26
CA SER A 206 9.25 -19.83 0.26
C SER A 206 8.99 -20.42 -1.13
N ARG A 207 8.26 -19.69 -1.99
CA ARG A 207 7.95 -20.06 -3.37
C ARG A 207 8.98 -19.52 -4.36
N ALA A 208 9.86 -18.61 -3.93
CA ALA A 208 10.89 -18.06 -4.80
C ALA A 208 11.87 -19.17 -5.20
N PRO A 209 12.21 -19.30 -6.49
CA PRO A 209 13.22 -20.25 -6.92
C PRO A 209 14.54 -19.88 -6.23
N LYS A 210 15.11 -20.81 -5.48
CA LYS A 210 16.43 -20.60 -4.85
C LYS A 210 17.43 -20.28 -5.97
N PRO A 211 18.31 -19.27 -5.81
CA PRO A 211 19.39 -19.07 -6.75
C PRO A 211 20.15 -20.39 -6.81
N SER A 212 20.11 -21.04 -7.96
CA SER A 212 20.70 -22.36 -8.12
C SER A 212 22.20 -22.27 -7.83
N ASP A 213 22.68 -23.04 -6.85
CA ASP A 213 24.11 -23.20 -6.53
C ASP A 213 24.92 -23.77 -7.71
N THR A 214 24.24 -24.26 -8.75
CA THR A 214 24.83 -24.54 -10.05
C THR A 214 24.59 -23.34 -10.97
N PRO A 215 25.66 -22.65 -11.45
CA PRO A 215 25.57 -21.93 -12.70
C PRO A 215 25.14 -22.97 -13.72
N GLN A 216 23.86 -22.98 -14.11
CA GLN A 216 23.52 -23.69 -15.33
C GLN A 216 24.35 -23.00 -16.41
N PRO A 217 25.28 -23.71 -17.08
CA PRO A 217 25.91 -23.14 -18.27
C PRO A 217 24.75 -22.66 -19.16
N PRO A 218 24.89 -21.50 -19.83
CA PRO A 218 23.88 -21.03 -20.75
C PRO A 218 23.45 -22.22 -21.60
N PRO A 219 22.12 -22.48 -21.74
CA PRO A 219 21.64 -23.68 -22.41
C PRO A 219 22.43 -23.83 -23.69
N GLU A 220 23.12 -24.98 -23.86
CA GLU A 220 23.89 -25.25 -25.06
C GLU A 220 23.02 -24.86 -26.24
N GLN A 221 23.49 -23.92 -27.04
CA GLN A 221 22.78 -23.46 -28.23
C GLN A 221 22.27 -24.70 -28.96
N ASP A 222 20.94 -24.85 -29.03
CA ASP A 222 20.29 -26.01 -29.61
C ASP A 222 21.01 -26.33 -30.93
N SER A 223 21.61 -27.50 -31.04
CA SER A 223 22.38 -27.91 -32.22
C SER A 223 21.50 -27.99 -33.47
N ARG A 224 20.17 -27.93 -33.31
CA ARG A 224 19.20 -27.75 -34.40
C ARG A 224 19.12 -26.31 -34.94
N SER A 225 19.65 -25.32 -34.21
CA SER A 225 19.69 -23.92 -34.63
C SER A 225 20.80 -23.59 -35.63
N GLN A 226 21.83 -24.44 -35.76
CA GLN A 226 22.89 -24.24 -36.77
C GLN A 226 22.45 -24.55 -38.21
N GLY A 227 21.31 -25.25 -38.41
CA GLY A 227 20.82 -25.65 -39.73
C GLY A 227 19.96 -24.62 -40.47
N ARG A 228 19.55 -23.51 -39.83
CA ARG A 228 18.77 -22.43 -40.46
C ARG A 228 19.62 -21.19 -40.70
N LYS A 229 20.67 -21.33 -41.49
CA LYS A 229 21.30 -20.18 -42.17
C LYS A 229 21.04 -20.30 -43.67
N ASN A 230 19.76 -20.19 -44.03
CA ASN A 230 19.42 -19.75 -45.39
C ASN A 230 19.79 -18.26 -45.48
N PRO A 231 20.63 -17.82 -46.43
CA PRO A 231 21.02 -16.42 -46.57
C PRO A 231 19.87 -15.46 -46.93
N ALA A 232 18.66 -15.99 -47.13
CA ALA A 232 17.49 -15.24 -47.60
C ALA A 232 16.64 -14.63 -46.47
N ASP A 233 16.75 -15.11 -45.23
CA ASP A 233 16.02 -14.56 -44.07
C ASP A 233 16.98 -13.80 -43.15
N SER A 234 17.37 -12.61 -43.60
CA SER A 234 18.12 -11.63 -42.83
C SER A 234 17.20 -10.89 -41.84
N TYR A 235 16.60 -11.61 -40.88
CA TYR A 235 16.03 -10.98 -39.70
C TYR A 235 17.00 -11.14 -38.52
N SER A 236 17.76 -10.09 -38.29
CA SER A 236 18.70 -9.94 -37.19
C SER A 236 17.93 -9.59 -35.91
N GLU A 237 17.99 -10.46 -34.89
CA GLU A 237 17.47 -10.19 -33.53
C GLU A 237 18.36 -9.19 -32.75
N LYS A 238 19.52 -8.82 -33.31
CA LYS A 238 20.30 -7.70 -32.80
C LYS A 238 19.60 -6.42 -33.24
N LEU A 239 19.29 -5.54 -32.28
CA LEU A 239 18.92 -4.15 -32.55
C LEU A 239 19.95 -3.62 -33.57
N ASP A 240 19.53 -3.41 -34.82
CA ASP A 240 20.39 -2.86 -35.86
C ASP A 240 20.95 -1.55 -35.33
N LEU A 241 22.23 -1.56 -34.94
CA LEU A 241 22.98 -0.36 -34.65
C LEU A 241 22.84 0.51 -35.87
N ASN A 242 22.20 1.66 -35.69
CA ASN A 242 21.79 2.58 -36.72
C ASN A 242 22.95 2.90 -37.67
N ILE A 243 23.06 2.15 -38.78
CA ILE A 243 24.09 2.29 -39.83
C ILE A 243 24.05 3.70 -40.45
N ALA A 244 23.00 4.48 -40.16
CA ALA A 244 22.89 5.89 -40.51
C ALA A 244 24.01 6.78 -39.91
N SER A 245 24.65 6.39 -38.80
CA SER A 245 25.73 7.24 -38.22
C SER A 245 27.10 7.05 -38.86
N SER A 246 27.34 5.97 -39.63
CA SER A 246 28.69 5.68 -40.14
C SER A 246 28.98 6.25 -41.54
N MET A 247 27.99 6.79 -42.25
CA MET A 247 28.18 7.28 -43.63
C MET A 247 27.60 8.69 -43.85
N LYS A 248 28.22 9.70 -43.23
CA LYS A 248 27.97 11.11 -43.54
C LYS A 248 28.54 11.49 -44.92
N GLY A 249 27.69 12.04 -45.80
CA GLY A 249 28.12 12.98 -46.84
C GLY A 249 28.14 12.54 -48.31
N GLY A 250 27.05 11.96 -48.85
CA GLY A 250 26.94 11.73 -50.30
C GLY A 250 25.49 11.79 -50.84
N PRO A 251 25.28 12.12 -52.14
CA PRO A 251 23.94 12.23 -52.76
C PRO A 251 23.18 10.90 -52.75
N LEU A 252 21.85 10.97 -52.52
CA LEU A 252 20.97 9.79 -52.41
C LEU A 252 20.69 9.09 -53.75
N LEU A 253 20.83 9.81 -54.86
CA LEU A 253 20.54 9.35 -56.21
C LEU A 253 21.73 9.65 -57.12
N SER A 254 22.01 8.75 -58.07
CA SER A 254 22.85 9.13 -59.22
C SER A 254 22.10 10.12 -60.13
N SER A 255 22.81 10.84 -61.00
CA SER A 255 22.18 11.72 -62.01
C SER A 255 21.24 11.00 -62.98
N SER A 256 21.29 9.67 -63.00
CA SER A 256 20.39 8.79 -63.77
C SER A 256 19.21 8.22 -62.97
N GLY A 257 18.98 8.71 -61.74
CA GLY A 257 17.84 8.33 -60.90
C GLY A 257 17.96 6.97 -60.20
N LYS A 258 19.09 6.27 -60.33
CA LYS A 258 19.35 5.02 -59.60
C LYS A 258 19.72 5.31 -58.14
N PRO A 259 19.04 4.71 -57.15
CA PRO A 259 19.35 4.91 -55.74
C PRO A 259 20.67 4.24 -55.36
N LEU A 260 21.61 5.04 -54.86
CA LEU A 260 22.94 4.59 -54.47
C LEU A 260 23.01 4.19 -52.99
N ARG A 261 21.94 4.46 -52.24
CA ARG A 261 21.81 4.15 -50.81
C ARG A 261 20.48 3.44 -50.56
N PRO A 262 20.45 2.47 -49.62
CA PRO A 262 19.19 1.93 -49.15
C PRO A 262 18.40 3.05 -48.47
N PHE A 263 17.19 3.33 -48.95
CA PHE A 263 16.24 4.23 -48.33
C PHE A 263 15.01 3.41 -47.93
N THR A 264 14.46 3.69 -46.76
CA THR A 264 13.25 3.03 -46.26
C THR A 264 12.04 3.86 -46.66
N LEU A 265 11.07 3.27 -47.38
CA LEU A 265 9.76 3.88 -47.57
C LEU A 265 9.07 3.94 -46.20
N LEU A 266 8.95 5.15 -45.66
CA LEU A 266 8.47 5.43 -44.30
C LEU A 266 7.01 5.03 -44.05
N ASP A 267 6.23 4.75 -45.09
CA ASP A 267 4.77 4.78 -44.97
C ASP A 267 4.15 3.53 -44.33
N SER A 268 4.84 2.37 -44.34
CA SER A 268 4.26 1.10 -43.85
C SER A 268 4.73 0.71 -42.44
N ARG A 269 6.02 0.88 -42.14
CA ARG A 269 6.61 0.33 -40.90
C ARG A 269 6.43 1.24 -39.69
N GLU A 270 6.44 2.56 -39.88
CA GLU A 270 6.20 3.52 -38.78
C GLU A 270 4.73 3.52 -38.34
N ARG A 271 3.79 3.38 -39.30
CA ARG A 271 2.36 3.21 -39.00
C ARG A 271 2.08 1.95 -38.19
N LEU A 272 2.73 0.82 -38.53
CA LEU A 272 2.62 -0.42 -37.76
C LEU A 272 3.24 -0.28 -36.36
N LYS A 273 4.37 0.42 -36.23
CA LYS A 273 5.02 0.64 -34.93
C LYS A 273 4.16 1.44 -33.96
N ALA A 274 3.39 2.43 -34.46
CA ALA A 274 2.44 3.20 -33.65
C ALA A 274 1.24 2.37 -33.12
N GLY A 275 1.00 1.17 -33.65
CA GLY A 275 -0.09 0.29 -33.23
C GLY A 275 0.26 -0.74 -32.16
N VAL A 276 1.54 -1.05 -31.93
CA VAL A 276 1.95 -2.27 -31.21
C VAL A 276 2.29 -2.04 -29.72
N PHE A 277 2.31 -0.80 -29.24
CA PHE A 277 2.50 -0.49 -27.82
C PHE A 277 1.60 0.65 -27.36
N LYS A 278 0.29 0.52 -27.58
CA LYS A 278 -0.69 1.40 -26.93
C LYS A 278 -0.96 0.88 -25.52
N SER A 279 -1.24 1.80 -24.60
CA SER A 279 -1.68 1.46 -23.24
C SER A 279 -2.91 0.54 -23.31
N GLY A 280 -2.97 -0.51 -22.49
CA GLY A 280 -4.01 -1.55 -22.53
C GLY A 280 -5.42 -1.11 -22.11
N HIS A 281 -5.69 0.19 -22.12
CA HIS A 281 -7.01 0.77 -21.92
C HIS A 281 -7.37 1.61 -23.15
N ASN A 282 -8.60 1.46 -23.65
CA ASN A 282 -9.09 2.27 -24.74
C ASN A 282 -9.18 3.73 -24.27
N LEU A 283 -8.20 4.56 -24.66
CA LEU A 283 -8.36 5.99 -24.49
C LEU A 283 -9.55 6.44 -25.35
N PRO A 284 -10.41 7.35 -24.83
CA PRO A 284 -11.45 7.96 -25.64
C PRO A 284 -10.85 8.54 -26.93
N THR A 285 -11.39 8.11 -28.07
CA THR A 285 -10.94 8.56 -29.40
C THR A 285 -11.47 9.93 -29.77
N MET A 286 -12.36 10.49 -28.95
CA MET A 286 -12.99 11.79 -29.09
C MET A 286 -12.60 12.64 -27.88
N THR A 287 -12.45 13.94 -28.08
CA THR A 287 -12.26 14.86 -26.94
C THR A 287 -13.55 14.95 -26.12
N ILE A 288 -13.44 15.40 -24.87
CA ILE A 288 -14.59 15.58 -23.97
C ILE A 288 -15.66 16.47 -24.63
N ASP A 289 -15.21 17.53 -25.32
CA ASP A 289 -16.09 18.48 -26.01
C ASP A 289 -16.80 17.82 -27.20
N GLU A 290 -16.09 17.03 -27.99
CA GLU A 290 -16.64 16.31 -29.15
C GLU A 290 -17.66 15.24 -28.72
N TYR A 291 -17.39 14.53 -27.62
CA TYR A 291 -18.34 13.60 -27.01
C TYR A 291 -19.59 14.30 -26.47
N LEU A 292 -19.43 15.47 -25.82
CA LEU A 292 -20.56 16.28 -25.36
C LEU A 292 -21.42 16.76 -26.54
N GLU A 293 -20.81 17.15 -27.66
CA GLU A 293 -21.55 17.57 -28.84
C GLU A 293 -22.33 16.42 -29.49
N GLU A 294 -21.75 15.22 -29.56
CA GLU A 294 -22.46 14.03 -30.04
C GLU A 294 -23.63 13.64 -29.12
N GLU A 295 -23.43 13.67 -27.80
CA GLU A 295 -24.50 13.41 -26.82
C GLU A 295 -25.59 14.50 -26.87
N ARG A 296 -25.23 15.77 -27.10
CA ARG A 296 -26.20 16.87 -27.30
C ARG A 296 -27.04 16.62 -28.55
N LYS A 297 -26.40 16.17 -29.63
CA LYS A 297 -27.05 15.84 -30.90
C LYS A 297 -27.93 14.60 -30.79
N ARG A 298 -27.57 13.64 -29.93
CA ARG A 298 -28.38 12.45 -29.60
C ARG A 298 -29.47 12.74 -28.56
N GLY A 299 -29.52 13.94 -27.99
CA GLY A 299 -30.48 14.33 -26.98
C GLY A 299 -30.24 13.69 -25.60
N GLY A 300 -29.04 13.17 -25.34
CA GLY A 300 -28.65 12.55 -24.07
C GLY A 300 -28.15 13.54 -23.02
N ILE A 301 -27.91 14.81 -23.41
CA ILE A 301 -27.59 15.89 -22.46
C ILE A 301 -28.88 16.48 -21.90
N ILE A 302 -29.05 16.30 -20.59
CA ILE A 302 -30.10 16.94 -19.80
C ILE A 302 -29.71 18.41 -19.65
N GLU A 303 -30.25 19.25 -20.53
CA GLU A 303 -30.12 20.70 -20.42
C GLU A 303 -31.04 21.19 -19.30
N GLY A 304 -30.49 21.19 -18.08
CA GLY A 304 -31.24 21.60 -16.89
C GLY A 304 -30.90 20.84 -15.62
N GLY A 305 -29.66 20.40 -15.44
CA GLY A 305 -29.17 19.81 -14.19
C GLY A 305 -28.30 20.80 -13.41
N GLY A 306 -28.87 21.46 -12.42
CA GLY A 306 -28.19 22.37 -11.49
C GLY A 306 -29.12 22.71 -10.32
N GLU A 307 -28.74 23.62 -9.42
CA GLU A 307 -29.59 24.03 -8.27
C GLU A 307 -31.02 24.48 -8.66
N LYS A 308 -31.22 24.86 -9.93
CA LYS A 308 -32.52 25.20 -10.50
C LYS A 308 -33.50 24.02 -10.66
N SER A 309 -33.00 22.79 -10.77
CA SER A 309 -33.82 21.58 -10.95
C SER A 309 -34.39 21.03 -9.65
N GLY A 310 -33.87 21.51 -8.51
CA GLY A 310 -34.36 21.18 -7.17
C GLY A 310 -35.47 22.11 -6.67
N ILE A 311 -35.79 23.16 -7.43
CA ILE A 311 -36.93 24.04 -7.14
C ILE A 311 -38.18 23.31 -7.64
N ILE A 312 -38.92 22.73 -6.70
CA ILE A 312 -40.28 22.23 -6.94
C ILE A 312 -41.13 23.48 -7.19
N PRO A 313 -41.67 23.70 -8.41
CA PRO A 313 -42.58 24.80 -8.63
C PRO A 313 -43.80 24.58 -7.72
N GLU A 314 -44.10 25.53 -6.86
CA GLU A 314 -45.32 25.48 -6.05
C GLU A 314 -46.53 25.37 -6.98
N PRO A 315 -47.42 24.37 -6.78
CA PRO A 315 -48.65 24.26 -7.55
C PRO A 315 -49.47 25.54 -7.40
N ASP A 316 -49.83 26.16 -8.51
CA ASP A 316 -50.70 27.34 -8.54
C ASP A 316 -52.14 26.89 -8.25
N GLU A 317 -52.57 27.02 -6.98
CA GLU A 317 -53.85 26.51 -6.46
C GLU A 317 -55.08 27.15 -7.14
N ASP A 318 -54.91 28.29 -7.84
CA ASP A 318 -55.99 29.00 -8.53
C ASP A 318 -56.27 28.46 -9.95
N ASN A 319 -55.46 27.52 -10.46
CA ASN A 319 -55.64 26.92 -11.79
C ASN A 319 -56.36 25.56 -11.72
N TYR A 320 -57.69 25.62 -11.64
CA TYR A 320 -58.57 24.44 -11.55
C TYR A 320 -58.36 23.40 -12.67
N GLU A 321 -58.02 23.81 -13.91
CA GLU A 321 -57.81 22.87 -15.02
C GLU A 321 -56.57 21.99 -14.80
N LYS A 322 -55.52 22.56 -14.21
CA LYS A 322 -54.27 21.84 -13.96
C LYS A 322 -54.39 20.84 -12.81
N ALA A 323 -55.12 21.21 -11.75
CA ALA A 323 -55.41 20.33 -10.62
C ALA A 323 -56.27 19.12 -11.04
N ASP A 324 -57.24 19.32 -11.94
CA ASP A 324 -58.09 18.23 -12.43
C ASP A 324 -57.30 17.24 -13.32
N ALA A 325 -56.42 17.77 -14.18
CA ALA A 325 -55.53 16.94 -15.01
C ALA A 325 -54.55 16.10 -14.17
N GLU A 326 -54.00 16.66 -13.10
CA GLU A 326 -53.13 15.93 -12.16
C GLU A 326 -53.89 14.82 -11.43
N THR A 327 -55.14 15.08 -11.06
CA THR A 327 -56.02 14.09 -10.42
C THR A 327 -56.36 12.94 -11.38
N MET A 328 -56.64 13.24 -12.65
CA MET A 328 -56.88 12.22 -13.68
C MET A 328 -55.63 11.37 -13.93
N LYS A 329 -54.46 11.99 -14.04
CA LYS A 329 -53.19 11.29 -14.23
C LYS A 329 -52.82 10.39 -13.04
N ALA A 330 -53.14 10.81 -11.82
CA ALA A 330 -52.95 9.99 -10.63
C ALA A 330 -53.85 8.74 -10.67
N ARG A 331 -55.11 8.88 -11.09
CA ARG A 331 -56.03 7.73 -11.26
C ARG A 331 -55.55 6.77 -12.33
N GLU A 332 -55.12 7.27 -13.49
CA GLU A 332 -54.55 6.44 -14.56
C GLU A 332 -53.30 5.69 -14.10
N TRP A 333 -52.49 6.33 -13.25
CA TRP A 333 -51.30 5.69 -12.69
C TRP A 333 -51.62 4.60 -11.68
N ASP A 334 -52.64 4.81 -10.85
CA ASP A 334 -53.14 3.78 -9.93
C ASP A 334 -53.75 2.59 -10.69
N GLU A 335 -54.53 2.84 -11.74
CA GLU A 335 -55.09 1.79 -12.60
C GLU A 335 -53.98 1.01 -13.32
N PHE A 336 -52.93 1.70 -13.81
CA PHE A 336 -51.77 1.05 -14.39
C PHE A 336 -51.01 0.18 -13.38
N LYS A 337 -50.84 0.65 -12.14
CA LYS A 337 -50.18 -0.11 -11.06
C LYS A 337 -50.97 -1.36 -10.67
N GLU A 338 -52.29 -1.27 -10.66
CA GLU A 338 -53.18 -2.38 -10.34
C GLU A 338 -53.21 -3.41 -11.48
N ALA A 339 -53.17 -2.95 -12.73
CA ALA A 339 -53.03 -3.82 -13.91
C ALA A 339 -51.63 -4.47 -14.03
N ASN A 340 -50.59 -3.86 -13.43
CA ASN A 340 -49.21 -4.35 -13.48
C ASN A 340 -48.65 -4.64 -12.08
N PRO A 341 -49.15 -5.68 -11.38
CA PRO A 341 -48.69 -6.02 -10.05
C PRO A 341 -47.20 -6.40 -10.06
N ARG A 342 -46.47 -5.87 -9.08
CA ARG A 342 -45.04 -6.16 -8.90
C ARG A 342 -44.80 -7.67 -8.77
N GLY A 343 -43.99 -8.22 -9.66
CA GLY A 343 -43.62 -9.65 -9.66
C GLY A 343 -44.32 -10.52 -10.71
N SER A 344 -45.22 -9.95 -11.53
CA SER A 344 -45.91 -10.67 -12.61
C SER A 344 -44.97 -11.25 -13.70
N GLY A 345 -43.72 -10.80 -13.78
CA GLY A 345 -42.75 -11.20 -14.81
C GLY A 345 -41.68 -12.21 -14.41
N ASN A 346 -41.55 -12.61 -13.13
CA ASN A 346 -40.50 -13.54 -12.69
C ASN A 346 -41.05 -14.65 -11.78
N THR A 347 -41.83 -15.56 -12.37
CA THR A 347 -42.35 -16.75 -11.68
C THR A 347 -41.57 -18.03 -12.03
N LEU A 348 -40.60 -17.98 -12.95
CA LEU A 348 -39.88 -19.15 -13.46
C LEU A 348 -38.54 -19.45 -12.75
N ASN A 349 -38.12 -18.64 -11.79
CA ASN A 349 -36.87 -18.84 -11.04
C ASN A 349 -37.15 -19.12 -9.55
N ARG A 350 -37.98 -20.14 -9.29
CA ARG A 350 -37.99 -20.87 -8.01
C ARG A 350 -37.29 -22.20 -8.24
N GLY A 351 -35.96 -22.16 -8.20
CA GLY A 351 -35.04 -23.30 -8.16
C GLY A 351 -34.10 -23.11 -6.99
#